data_AF-A0A5J4L6F9-F1
#
_entry.id   AF-A0A5J4L6F9-F1
#
_cell.length_a   1.000
_cell.length_b   1.000
_cell.length_c   1.000
_cell.angle_alpha   90.00
_cell.angle_beta   90.00
_cell.angle_gamma   90.00
#
_symmetry.space_group_name_H-M   'P 1'
#
loop_
_entity.id
_entity.type
_entity.pdbx_description
1 polymer ?
#
loop_
_entity_poly.entity_id
_entity_poly.type
_entity_poly.pdbx_seq_one_letter_code
_entity_poly.pdbx_strand_id
1 'polypeptide(L)' 'MANYKNLIVWQKAHQLALMVYRLIESFPRHEQYALTSQIRRAVLSIPTNIVEGYNRKSKKEFIHFIDIALGSIAEV' A
#
# COMPACT_ATOMS: atom_id res chain seq x y z
N MET A 1 -21.89 -10.09 3.63
CA MET A 1 -21.22 -8.87 4.14
C MET A 1 -20.12 -8.49 3.17
N ALA A 2 -20.15 -7.29 2.59
CA ALA A 2 -19.09 -6.86 1.69
C ALA A 2 -17.81 -6.66 2.51
N ASN A 3 -16.71 -7.32 2.15
CA ASN A 3 -15.42 -7.26 2.84
C ASN A 3 -14.32 -6.83 1.87
N TYR A 4 -13.49 -5.86 2.25
CA TYR A 4 -12.34 -5.41 1.45
C TYR A 4 -11.39 -6.57 1.10
N LYS A 5 -11.33 -7.63 1.93
CA LYS A 5 -10.51 -8.82 1.69
C LYS A 5 -10.92 -9.59 0.42
N ASN A 6 -12.13 -9.36 -0.09
CA ASN A 6 -12.60 -9.95 -1.34
C ASN A 6 -12.16 -9.15 -2.57
N LEU A 7 -11.61 -7.94 -2.40
CA LEU A 7 -11.10 -7.15 -3.51
C LEU A 7 -9.79 -7.74 -4.03
N ILE A 8 -9.77 -8.13 -5.31
CA ILE A 8 -8.55 -8.63 -5.97
C ILE A 8 -7.42 -7.59 -5.90
N VAL A 9 -7.75 -6.31 -6.07
CA VAL A 9 -6.76 -5.22 -5.97
C VAL A 9 -6.14 -5.12 -4.58
N TRP A 10 -6.92 -5.32 -3.51
CA TRP A 10 -6.40 -5.34 -2.15
C TRP A 10 -5.51 -6.57 -1.92
N GLN A 11 -5.93 -7.74 -2.38
CA GLN A 11 -5.13 -8.97 -2.25
C GLN A 11 -3.77 -8.83 -2.92
N LYS A 12 -3.73 -8.26 -4.14
CA LYS A 12 -2.49 -7.99 -4.88
C LYS A 12 -1.64 -6.92 -4.19
N ALA A 13 -2.23 -5.84 -3.72
CA ALA A 13 -1.51 -4.80 -2.98
C ALA A 13 -0.92 -5.33 -1.66
N HIS A 14 -1.67 -6.16 -0.94
CA HIS A 14 -1.19 -6.80 0.27
C HIS A 14 -0.04 -7.77 -0.01
N GLN A 15 -0.15 -8.59 -1.06
CA GLN A 15 0.92 -9.48 -1.49
C GLN A 15 2.18 -8.71 -1.90
N LEU A 16 2.04 -7.59 -2.63
CA LEU A 16 3.14 -6.70 -2.97
C LEU A 16 3.83 -6.18 -1.72
N ALA A 17 3.08 -5.67 -0.74
CA ALA A 17 3.64 -5.19 0.52
C ALA A 17 4.45 -6.28 1.24
N LEU A 18 3.95 -7.52 1.32
CA LEU A 18 4.68 -8.64 1.92
C LEU A 18 5.97 -8.98 1.15
N MET A 19 5.93 -8.95 -0.18
CA MET A 19 7.11 -9.21 -1.03
C MET A 19 8.18 -8.14 -0.83
N VAL A 20 7.78 -6.86 -0.85
CA VAL A 20 8.71 -5.74 -0.64
C VAL A 20 9.28 -5.75 0.76
N TYR A 21 8.48 -6.08 1.79
CA TYR A 21 8.98 -6.23 3.16
C TYR A 21 10.10 -7.25 3.27
N ARG A 22 9.94 -8.41 2.63
CA ARG A 22 10.99 -9.44 2.58
C ARG A 22 12.21 -9.00 1.80
N LEU A 23 12.01 -8.23 0.71
CA LEU A 23 13.12 -7.69 -0.10
C LEU A 23 13.97 -6.68 0.69
N ILE A 24 13.34 -5.73 1.38
CA ILE A 24 14.07 -4.68 2.09
C ILE A 24 14.79 -5.18 3.35
N GLU A 25 14.48 -6.38 3.83
CA GLU A 25 15.24 -7.04 4.92
C GLU A 25 16.68 -7.36 4.51
N SER A 26 16.96 -7.54 3.22
CA SER A 26 18.32 -7.78 2.72
C SER A 26 19.10 -6.50 2.41
N PHE A 27 18.52 -5.32 2.63
CA PHE A 27 19.20 -4.07 2.34
C PHE A 27 20.33 -3.79 3.35
N PRO A 28 21.40 -3.08 2.94
CA PRO A 28 22.45 -2.66 3.85
C PRO A 28 21.89 -1.83 5.02
N ARG A 29 22.45 -2.01 6.22
CA ARG A 29 21.98 -1.26 7.42
C ARG A 29 22.05 0.26 7.27
N HIS A 30 22.98 0.78 6.46
CA HIS A 30 23.08 2.24 6.24
C HIS A 30 21.89 2.82 5.46
N GLU A 31 21.13 1.99 4.71
CA GLU A 31 19.92 2.41 4.00
C GLU A 31 18.67 2.42 4.89
N GLN A 32 18.77 1.95 6.15
CA GLN A 32 17.63 1.74 7.04
C GLN A 32 16.74 2.98 7.18
N TYR A 33 17.34 4.16 7.34
CA TYR A 33 16.62 5.43 7.51
C TYR A 33 16.37 6.17 6.21
N ALA A 34 17.07 5.81 5.13
CA ALA A 34 16.88 6.36 3.79
C ALA A 34 15.91 5.46 3.01
N LEU A 35 16.43 4.67 2.06
CA LEU A 35 15.64 3.92 1.09
C LEU A 35 14.68 2.93 1.74
N THR A 36 15.14 2.17 2.74
CA THR A 36 14.33 1.16 3.44
C THR A 36 13.11 1.80 4.11
N SER A 37 13.28 2.96 4.76
CA SER A 37 12.17 3.62 5.45
C SER A 37 11.16 4.22 4.46
N GLN A 38 11.62 4.76 3.33
CA GLN A 38 10.77 5.33 2.30
C GLN A 38 9.93 4.27 1.60
N ILE A 39 10.57 3.22 1.07
CA ILE A 39 9.89 2.10 0.38
C ILE A 39 8.88 1.43 1.32
N ARG A 40 9.25 1.21 2.59
CA ARG A 40 8.37 0.57 3.57
C ARG A 40 7.08 1.36 3.78
N ARG A 41 7.16 2.69 3.89
CA ARG A 41 5.99 3.56 4.07
C ARG A 41 5.14 3.59 2.80
N ALA A 42 5.77 3.77 1.63
CA ALA A 42 5.08 3.83 0.35
C ALA A 42 4.33 2.51 0.07
N VAL A 43 4.98 1.36 0.22
CA VAL A 43 4.34 0.06 -0.10
C VAL A 43 3.21 -0.31 0.87
N LEU A 44 3.32 0.06 2.15
CA LEU A 44 2.21 -0.14 3.11
C LEU A 44 1.02 0.76 2.81
N SER A 45 1.28 1.98 2.34
CA SER A 45 0.25 2.97 2.03
C SER A 45 -0.73 2.47 0.96
N ILE A 46 -0.30 1.61 0.03
CA ILE A 46 -1.13 1.09 -1.06
C ILE A 46 -2.33 0.28 -0.52
N PRO A 47 -2.16 -0.86 0.19
CA PRO A 47 -3.29 -1.63 0.71
C PRO A 47 -4.07 -0.86 1.79
N THR A 48 -3.44 0.00 2.60
CA THR A 48 -4.16 0.76 3.64
C THR A 48 -5.11 1.79 3.04
N ASN A 49 -4.70 2.52 1.99
CA ASN A 49 -5.58 3.46 1.31
C ASN A 49 -6.72 2.75 0.56
N ILE A 50 -6.50 1.55 0.00
CA ILE A 50 -7.60 0.75 -0.58
C ILE A 50 -8.64 0.40 0.50
N VAL A 51 -8.21 -0.03 1.69
CA VAL A 51 -9.12 -0.34 2.81
C VAL A 51 -9.82 0.92 3.30
N GLU A 52 -9.11 2.02 3.42
CA GLU A 52 -9.68 3.28 3.90
C GLU A 52 -10.74 3.80 2.93
N GLY A 53 -10.43 3.82 1.63
CA GLY A 53 -11.36 4.15 0.56
C GLY A 53 -12.58 3.25 0.59
N TYR A 54 -12.39 1.93 0.71
CA TYR A 54 -13.49 0.95 0.74
C TYR A 54 -14.51 1.23 1.85
N ASN A 55 -14.08 1.79 2.97
CA ASN A 55 -14.94 2.14 4.10
C ASN A 55 -15.59 3.53 3.97
N ARG A 56 -15.34 4.28 2.88
CA ARG A 56 -15.95 5.59 2.65
C ARG A 56 -17.37 5.47 2.11
N LYS A 57 -18.20 6.47 2.42
CA LYS A 57 -19.63 6.47 2.09
C LYS A 57 -19.90 6.94 0.66
N SER A 58 -19.03 7.80 0.11
CA SER A 58 -19.21 8.35 -1.23
C SER A 58 -18.19 7.79 -2.23
N LYS A 59 -18.62 7.66 -3.49
CA LYS A 59 -17.74 7.29 -4.60
C LYS A 59 -16.57 8.27 -4.78
N LYS A 60 -16.80 9.56 -4.51
CA LYS A 60 -15.77 10.60 -4.60
C LYS A 60 -14.65 10.37 -3.59
N GLU A 61 -15.00 10.09 -2.34
CA GLU A 61 -14.00 9.75 -1.32
C GLU A 61 -13.30 8.44 -1.65
N PHE A 62 -14.03 7.41 -2.11
CA PHE A 62 -13.40 6.16 -2.56
C PHE A 62 -12.32 6.41 -3.62
N ILE A 63 -12.64 7.18 -4.67
CA ILE A 63 -11.69 7.52 -5.75
C ILE A 63 -10.47 8.26 -5.18
N HIS A 64 -10.68 9.24 -4.30
CA HIS A 64 -9.58 9.98 -3.68
C HIS A 64 -8.57 9.07 -2.98
N PHE A 65 -9.03 8.07 -2.24
CA PHE A 65 -8.15 7.08 -1.61
C PHE A 65 -7.47 6.15 -2.62
N ILE A 66 -8.13 5.81 -3.72
CA ILE A 66 -7.50 5.07 -4.82
C ILE A 66 -6.40 5.91 -5.48
N ASP A 67 -6.59 7.22 -5.66
CA ASP A 67 -5.56 8.11 -6.20
C ASP A 67 -4.33 8.18 -5.28
N ILE A 68 -4.53 8.19 -3.95
CA ILE A 68 -3.42 8.12 -2.99
C ILE A 68 -2.68 6.78 -3.12
N ALA A 69 -3.39 5.66 -3.23
CA ALA A 69 -2.77 4.35 -3.44
C ALA A 69 -1.97 4.29 -4.76
N LEU A 70 -2.46 4.94 -5.83
CA LEU A 70 -1.76 5.08 -7.11
C LEU A 70 -0.53 5.99 -7.01
N GLY A 71 -0.57 7.03 -6.20
CA GLY A 71 0.61 7.85 -5.90
C GLY A 71 1.67 7.02 -5.17
N SER A 72 1.26 6.28 -4.13
CA SER A 72 2.17 5.46 -3.34
C SER A 72 2.83 4.33 -4.14
N ILE A 73 2.13 3.69 -5.09
CA ILE A 73 2.75 2.65 -5.93
C ILE A 73 3.76 3.22 -6.94
N ALA A 74 3.62 4.49 -7.35
CA ALA A 74 4.61 5.15 -8.21
C ALA A 74 5.94 5.46 -7.48
N GLU A 75 5.94 5.42 -6.14
CA GLU A 75 7.11 5.64 -5.28
C GLU A 75 7.82 4.34 -4.86
N VAL A 76 7.30 3.15 -5.24
CA VAL A 76 7.83 1.82 -4.90
C VAL A 76 8.57 1.22 -6.09
#